data_AF-A0A430FS44-F1
#
_entry.id   AF-A0A430FS44-F1
#
_cell.length_a   1.000
_cell.length_b   1.000
_cell.length_c   1.000
_cell.angle_alpha   90.00
_cell.angle_beta   90.00
_cell.angle_gamma   90.00
#
_symmetry.space_group_name_H-M   'P 1'
#
loop_
_entity.id
_entity.type
_entity.pdbx_description
1 polymer ?
#
loop_
_entity_poly.entity_id
_entity_poly.type
_entity_poly.pdbx_seq_one_letter_code
_entity_poly.pdbx_strand_id
1 'polypeptide(L)'
;MTVSTQSIRATLLRVAGHCYLPFFPLLVLGTVFQCSPYANPFVSQLLVVAALMPTCTVLHEYAHIAVLRYRNPQLQVSIVQQLFSIAVLPTPATGQPITVLKTIVCAVTGPAVGAGLAALCAQLAHLPLMWLVVVQQILCLIPPCDDGKILVQSIAALKNVKVCP
;
A
#
# COMPACT_ATOMS: atom_id res chain seq x y z
N MET A 1 18.31 -14.34 -16.96
CA MET A 1 18.26 -12.86 -16.93
C MET A 1 18.24 -12.41 -15.47
N THR A 2 19.37 -11.89 -15.00
CA THR A 2 19.52 -11.29 -13.68
C THR A 2 18.78 -9.95 -13.66
N VAL A 3 17.66 -9.89 -12.94
CA VAL A 3 17.00 -8.62 -12.62
C VAL A 3 18.01 -7.78 -11.86
N SER A 4 18.54 -6.71 -12.47
CA SER A 4 19.58 -5.91 -11.83
C SER A 4 19.00 -5.24 -10.59
N THR A 5 19.74 -5.27 -9.48
CA THR A 5 19.41 -4.60 -8.23
C THR A 5 19.13 -3.09 -8.41
N GLN A 6 19.63 -2.48 -9.49
CA GLN A 6 19.31 -1.11 -9.89
C GLN A 6 17.83 -0.94 -10.29
N SER A 7 17.23 -1.92 -10.98
CA SER A 7 15.81 -1.90 -11.33
C SER A 7 14.92 -1.90 -10.08
N ILE A 8 15.28 -2.71 -9.07
CA ILE A 8 14.53 -2.79 -7.82
C ILE A 8 14.59 -1.46 -7.06
N ARG A 9 15.78 -0.89 -6.88
CA ARG A 9 15.95 0.39 -6.18
C ARG A 9 15.18 1.53 -6.86
N ALA A 10 15.19 1.58 -8.19
CA ALA A 10 14.43 2.58 -8.94
C ALA A 10 12.91 2.41 -8.75
N THR A 11 12.39 1.19 -8.77
CA THR A 11 10.98 0.88 -8.47
C THR A 11 10.60 1.32 -7.05
N LEU A 12 11.42 0.98 -6.05
CA LEU A 12 11.19 1.32 -4.65
C LEU A 12 11.16 2.86 -4.43
N LEU A 13 12.11 3.58 -5.03
CA LEU A 13 12.17 5.05 -4.97
C LEU A 13 10.98 5.71 -5.65
N ARG A 14 10.48 5.14 -6.76
CA ARG A 14 9.28 5.64 -7.44
C ARG A 14 8.06 5.49 -6.54
N VAL A 15 7.81 4.31 -5.97
CA VAL A 15 6.72 4.11 -5.00
C VAL A 15 6.81 5.12 -3.87
N ALA A 16 7.98 5.25 -3.25
CA ALA A 16 8.18 6.21 -2.17
C ALA A 16 7.86 7.64 -2.61
N GLY A 17 8.39 8.09 -3.76
CA GLY A 17 8.07 9.40 -4.29
C GLY A 17 6.57 9.60 -4.50
N HIS A 18 5.87 8.61 -5.05
CA HIS A 18 4.44 8.71 -5.35
C HIS A 18 3.58 8.68 -4.08
N CYS A 19 3.95 7.90 -3.07
CA CYS A 19 3.23 7.84 -1.81
C CYS A 19 3.37 9.15 -1.02
N TYR A 20 4.56 9.76 -1.03
CA TYR A 20 4.84 10.96 -0.22
C TYR A 20 4.46 12.28 -0.90
N LEU A 21 4.42 12.35 -2.22
CA LEU A 21 4.14 13.59 -2.96
C LEU A 21 2.85 14.30 -2.53
N PRO A 22 1.69 13.62 -2.35
CA PRO A 22 0.46 14.26 -1.91
C PRO A 22 0.52 14.82 -0.48
N PHE A 23 1.41 14.27 0.35
CA PHE A 23 1.56 14.62 1.76
C PHE A 23 2.70 15.61 1.99
N PHE A 24 3.53 15.90 0.97
CA PHE A 24 4.68 16.78 1.10
C PHE A 24 4.34 18.17 1.69
N PRO A 25 3.26 18.85 1.27
CA PRO A 25 2.88 20.13 1.88
C PRO A 25 2.54 20.00 3.38
N LEU A 26 1.85 18.93 3.77
CA LEU A 26 1.50 18.66 5.17
C LEU A 26 2.73 18.32 6.01
N LEU A 27 3.69 17.59 5.44
CA LEU A 27 4.96 17.29 6.09
C LEU A 27 5.80 18.55 6.34
N VAL A 28 5.88 19.46 5.36
CA VAL A 28 6.56 20.75 5.50
C VAL A 28 5.85 21.65 6.52
N LEU A 29 4.52 21.71 6.48
CA LEU A 29 3.75 22.42 7.51
C LEU A 29 4.01 21.83 8.90
N GLY A 30 4.14 20.51 8.98
CA GLY A 30 4.38 19.82 10.24
C GLY A 30 5.71 20.13 10.89
N THR A 31 6.79 20.19 10.11
CA THR A 31 8.11 20.56 10.63
C THR A 31 8.13 22.01 11.13
N VAL A 32 7.43 22.92 10.43
CA VAL A 32 7.30 24.32 10.87
C VAL A 32 6.46 24.43 12.15
N PHE A 33 5.34 23.70 12.24
CA PHE A 33 4.45 23.74 13.41
C PHE A 33 5.04 23.10 14.67
N GLN A 34 5.84 22.03 14.54
CA GLN A 34 6.48 21.38 15.69
C GLN A 34 7.54 22.25 16.37
N CYS A 35 8.10 23.24 15.65
CA CYS A 35 9.00 24.24 16.22
C CYS A 35 8.27 25.39 16.93
N SER A 36 6.94 25.43 16.88
CA SER A 36 6.14 26.47 17.53
C SER A 36 5.82 26.10 18.98
N PRO A 37 6.07 27.00 19.95
CA PRO A 37 5.68 26.78 21.35
C PRO A 37 4.15 26.77 21.56
N TYR A 38 3.36 27.16 20.54
CA TYR A 38 1.90 27.18 20.56
C TYR A 38 1.27 26.03 19.76
N ALA A 39 2.01 24.96 19.49
CA ALA A 39 1.53 23.84 18.70
C ALA A 39 0.28 23.20 19.35
N ASN A 40 -0.84 23.28 18.64
CA ASN A 40 -2.08 22.65 19.07
C ASN A 40 -1.90 21.11 19.05
N PRO A 41 -2.18 20.39 20.14
CA PRO A 41 -1.99 18.94 20.23
C PRO A 41 -2.79 18.16 19.19
N PHE A 42 -3.95 18.67 18.75
CA PHE A 42 -4.73 18.09 17.65
C PHE A 42 -3.99 18.22 16.31
N VAL A 43 -3.41 19.38 16.04
CA VAL A 43 -2.62 19.63 14.82
C VAL A 43 -1.37 18.74 14.81
N SER A 44 -0.68 18.62 15.94
CA SER A 44 0.47 17.71 16.08
C SER A 44 0.11 16.25 15.77
N GLN A 45 -1.05 15.78 16.24
CA GLN A 45 -1.52 14.42 15.92
C GLN A 45 -1.90 14.26 14.44
N LEU A 46 -2.55 15.25 13.82
CA LEU A 46 -2.85 15.22 12.38
C LEU A 46 -1.58 15.18 11.53
N LEU A 47 -0.52 15.86 11.95
CA LEU A 47 0.77 15.84 11.26
C LEU A 47 1.46 14.47 11.37
N VAL A 48 1.37 13.82 12.54
CA VAL A 48 1.82 12.44 12.71
C VAL A 48 1.03 11.48 11.81
N VAL A 49 -0.28 11.65 11.69
CA VAL A 49 -1.12 10.89 10.75
C VAL A 49 -0.68 11.13 9.31
N ALA A 50 -0.45 12.40 8.93
CA ALA A 50 0.01 12.77 7.58
C ALA A 50 1.40 12.22 7.23
N ALA A 51 2.25 11.94 8.22
CA ALA A 51 3.53 11.27 8.02
C ALA A 51 3.42 9.74 8.02
N LEU A 52 2.56 9.18 8.87
CA LEU A 52 2.38 7.74 8.97
C LEU A 52 1.65 7.17 7.75
N MET A 53 0.63 7.87 7.25
CA MET A 53 -0.18 7.42 6.12
C MET A 53 0.65 7.09 4.86
N PRO A 54 1.50 7.99 4.32
CA PRO A 54 2.35 7.63 3.17
C PRO A 54 3.34 6.52 3.49
N THR A 55 3.87 6.45 4.72
CA THR A 55 4.78 5.37 5.15
C THR A 55 4.10 4.00 5.09
N CYS A 56 2.88 3.90 5.64
CA CYS A 56 2.06 2.69 5.57
C CYS A 56 1.74 2.32 4.12
N THR A 57 1.40 3.30 3.28
CA THR A 57 1.12 3.06 1.84
C THR A 57 2.36 2.61 1.08
N VAL A 58 3.56 3.11 1.38
CA VAL A 58 4.80 2.59 0.77
C VAL A 58 4.98 1.10 1.10
N LEU A 59 4.81 0.74 2.37
CA LEU A 59 4.98 -0.65 2.82
C LEU A 59 3.89 -1.56 2.29
N HIS A 60 2.67 -1.06 2.17
CA HIS A 60 1.57 -1.71 1.48
C HIS A 60 1.99 -2.10 0.06
N GLU A 61 2.43 -1.13 -0.75
CA GLU A 61 2.83 -1.40 -2.14
C GLU A 61 4.07 -2.29 -2.22
N TYR A 62 5.00 -2.17 -1.26
CA TYR A 62 6.17 -3.05 -1.17
C TYR A 62 5.77 -4.49 -0.88
N ALA A 63 4.75 -4.70 -0.06
CA ALA A 63 4.25 -6.05 0.23
C ALA A 63 3.64 -6.69 -1.02
N HIS A 64 2.89 -5.92 -1.83
CA HIS A 64 2.41 -6.38 -3.14
C HIS A 64 3.57 -6.79 -4.05
N ILE A 65 4.58 -5.94 -4.20
CA ILE A 65 5.78 -6.22 -5.02
C ILE A 65 6.49 -7.49 -4.51
N ALA A 66 6.65 -7.64 -3.19
CA ALA A 66 7.31 -8.77 -2.58
C ALA A 66 6.57 -10.08 -2.85
N VAL A 67 5.24 -10.11 -2.69
CA VAL A 67 4.41 -11.29 -2.98
C VAL A 67 4.46 -11.66 -4.46
N LEU A 68 4.34 -10.67 -5.35
CA LEU A 68 4.39 -10.89 -6.80
C LEU A 68 5.74 -11.44 -7.26
N ARG A 69 6.85 -10.86 -6.77
CA ARG A 69 8.21 -11.27 -7.16
C ARG A 69 8.69 -12.56 -6.49
N TYR A 70 8.32 -12.80 -5.23
CA TYR A 70 8.66 -14.06 -4.55
C TYR A 70 8.06 -15.26 -5.28
N ARG A 71 6.84 -15.11 -5.79
CA ARG A 71 6.13 -16.17 -6.51
C ARG A 71 6.43 -16.21 -8.01
N ASN A 72 6.85 -15.10 -8.60
CA ASN A 72 7.17 -14.98 -10.03
C ASN A 72 8.42 -14.08 -10.21
N PRO A 73 9.64 -14.61 -10.06
CA PRO A 73 10.87 -13.81 -10.06
C PRO A 73 11.18 -13.15 -11.41
N GLN A 74 10.59 -13.63 -12.50
CA GLN A 74 10.72 -13.05 -13.84
C GLN A 74 9.67 -11.98 -14.16
N LEU A 75 8.73 -11.76 -13.24
CA LEU A 75 7.59 -10.88 -13.47
C LEU A 75 8.03 -9.42 -13.35
N GLN A 76 7.86 -8.67 -14.43
CA GLN A 76 8.05 -7.23 -14.41
C GLN A 76 6.86 -6.60 -13.69
N VAL A 77 7.13 -5.52 -12.98
CA VAL A 77 6.12 -4.84 -12.18
C VAL A 77 6.07 -3.40 -12.65
N SER A 78 4.89 -2.98 -13.11
CA SER A 78 4.61 -1.59 -13.44
C SER A 78 3.96 -0.91 -12.25
N ILE A 79 4.36 0.32 -11.96
CA ILE A 79 3.72 1.17 -10.95
C ILE A 79 2.93 2.21 -11.72
N VAL A 80 1.61 2.21 -11.55
CA VAL A 80 0.73 3.22 -12.14
C VAL A 80 0.25 4.15 -11.04
N GLN A 81 0.47 5.45 -11.22
CA GLN A 81 -0.11 6.48 -10.36
C GLN A 81 -1.48 6.88 -10.92
N GLN A 82 -2.49 6.85 -10.06
CA GLN A 82 -3.70 7.63 -10.22
C GLN A 82 -3.71 8.72 -9.14
N LEU A 83 -4.58 9.72 -9.29
CA LEU A 83 -4.60 10.94 -8.46
C LEU A 83 -4.51 10.67 -6.94
N PHE A 84 -5.06 9.54 -6.48
CA PHE A 84 -5.03 9.09 -5.08
C PHE A 84 -4.74 7.59 -4.91
N SER A 85 -4.26 6.90 -5.96
CA SER A 85 -3.98 5.46 -5.93
C SER A 85 -2.61 5.18 -6.54
N ILE A 86 -1.92 4.20 -5.98
CA ILE A 86 -0.75 3.60 -6.60
C ILE A 86 -1.14 2.16 -6.86
N ALA A 87 -1.09 1.74 -8.12
CA ALA A 87 -1.41 0.38 -8.50
C ALA A 87 -0.13 -0.32 -8.94
N VAL A 88 0.15 -1.44 -8.29
CA VAL A 88 1.23 -2.37 -8.66
C VAL A 88 0.66 -3.40 -9.63
N LEU A 89 0.90 -3.20 -10.92
CA LEU A 89 0.38 -4.07 -11.97
C LEU A 89 1.44 -5.09 -12.41
N PRO A 90 1.09 -6.38 -12.47
CA PRO A 90 1.96 -7.37 -13.05
C PRO A 90 2.05 -7.16 -14.57
N THR A 91 3.25 -6.97 -15.11
CA THR A 91 3.50 -7.06 -16.56
C THR A 91 3.92 -8.49 -16.87
N PRO A 92 3.05 -9.31 -17.51
CA PRO A 92 3.38 -10.69 -17.80
C PRO A 92 4.51 -10.74 -18.85
N ALA A 93 5.73 -11.08 -18.43
CA ALA A 93 6.85 -11.37 -19.33
C ALA A 93 6.69 -12.74 -20.02
N THR A 94 5.93 -13.63 -19.40
CA THR A 94 5.56 -14.95 -19.89
C THR A 94 4.09 -15.13 -19.52
N GLY A 95 3.23 -15.51 -20.47
CA GLY A 95 1.76 -15.57 -20.31
C GLY A 95 1.24 -16.61 -19.31
N GLN A 96 1.91 -16.83 -18.18
CA GLN A 96 1.42 -17.69 -17.11
C GLN A 96 0.36 -16.93 -16.30
N PRO A 97 -0.89 -17.43 -16.26
CA PRO A 97 -1.94 -16.80 -15.47
C PRO A 97 -1.62 -16.92 -13.98
N ILE A 98 -1.71 -15.80 -13.26
CA ILE A 98 -1.67 -15.80 -11.80
C ILE A 98 -2.95 -16.50 -11.30
N THR A 99 -2.80 -17.52 -10.46
CA THR A 99 -3.96 -18.24 -9.92
C THR A 99 -4.82 -17.32 -9.06
N VAL A 100 -6.14 -17.51 -9.09
CA VAL A 100 -7.11 -16.66 -8.38
C VAL A 100 -6.77 -16.52 -6.89
N LEU A 101 -6.33 -17.62 -6.25
CA LEU A 101 -5.90 -17.61 -4.86
C LEU A 101 -4.67 -16.71 -4.62
N LYS A 102 -3.69 -16.71 -5.54
CA LYS A 102 -2.51 -15.84 -5.43
C LYS A 102 -2.89 -14.37 -5.60
N THR A 103 -3.85 -14.08 -6.48
CA THR A 103 -4.39 -12.73 -6.68
C THR A 103 -5.08 -12.22 -5.41
N ILE A 104 -5.87 -13.05 -4.75
CA ILE A 104 -6.51 -12.73 -3.46
C ILE A 104 -5.46 -12.46 -2.38
N VAL A 105 -4.47 -13.36 -2.25
CA VAL A 105 -3.40 -13.19 -1.26
C VAL A 105 -2.64 -11.89 -1.50
N CYS A 106 -2.29 -11.58 -2.75
CA CYS A 106 -1.65 -10.32 -3.09
C CYS A 106 -2.52 -9.13 -2.65
N ALA A 107 -3.77 -9.06 -3.13
CA ALA A 107 -4.70 -7.97 -2.84
C ALA A 107 -4.90 -7.71 -1.34
N VAL A 108 -4.83 -8.75 -0.49
CA VAL A 108 -5.00 -8.60 0.96
C VAL A 108 -3.68 -8.24 1.67
N THR A 109 -2.53 -8.70 1.16
CA THR A 109 -1.25 -8.58 1.87
C THR A 109 -0.80 -7.12 1.99
N GLY A 110 -0.96 -6.30 0.94
CA GLY A 110 -0.65 -4.87 1.00
C GLY A 110 -1.39 -4.14 2.13
N PRO A 111 -2.74 -4.12 2.09
CA PRO A 111 -3.57 -3.53 3.14
C PRO A 111 -3.25 -4.07 4.55
N ALA A 112 -3.04 -5.38 4.67
CA ALA A 112 -2.74 -6.01 5.97
C ALA A 112 -1.40 -5.54 6.56
N VAL A 113 -0.35 -5.42 5.74
CA VAL A 113 0.95 -4.92 6.18
C VAL A 113 0.86 -3.44 6.58
N GLY A 114 0.20 -2.61 5.77
CA GLY A 114 -0.02 -1.20 6.08
C GLY A 114 -0.80 -1.00 7.39
N ALA A 115 -1.90 -1.75 7.56
CA ALA A 115 -2.74 -1.71 8.76
C ALA A 115 -1.99 -2.20 10.01
N GLY A 116 -1.20 -3.28 9.88
CA GLY A 116 -0.41 -3.84 10.97
C GLY A 116 0.62 -2.84 11.51
N LEU A 117 1.35 -2.15 10.61
CA LEU A 117 2.26 -1.10 11.04
C LEU A 117 1.51 0.06 11.72
N ALA A 118 0.42 0.52 11.10
CA ALA A 118 -0.37 1.63 11.66
C ALA A 118 -0.89 1.30 13.07
N ALA A 119 -1.36 0.07 13.29
CA ALA A 119 -1.85 -0.40 14.59
C ALA A 119 -0.73 -0.48 15.63
N LEU A 120 0.45 -0.99 15.23
CA LEU A 120 1.63 -1.02 16.11
C LEU A 120 2.04 0.40 16.52
N CYS A 121 2.11 1.32 15.57
CA CYS A 121 2.46 2.71 15.84
C CYS A 121 1.40 3.42 16.71
N ALA A 122 0.12 3.18 16.46
CA ALA A 122 -0.97 3.72 17.28
C ALA A 122 -0.91 3.20 18.72
N GLN A 123 -0.61 1.91 18.90
CA GLN A 123 -0.51 1.28 20.21
C GLN A 123 0.70 1.79 21.00
N LEU A 124 1.86 1.94 20.36
CA LEU A 124 3.10 2.40 21.01
C LEU A 124 3.09 3.90 21.31
N ALA A 125 2.46 4.71 20.46
CA ALA A 125 2.42 6.17 20.63
C ALA A 125 1.23 6.64 21.48
N HIS A 126 0.25 5.77 21.76
CA HIS A 126 -1.00 6.12 22.45
C HIS A 126 -1.75 7.31 21.81
N LEU A 127 -1.64 7.49 20.50
CA LEU A 127 -2.28 8.59 19.78
C LEU A 127 -3.56 8.10 19.09
N PRO A 128 -4.75 8.53 19.54
CA PRO A 128 -6.02 7.99 19.05
C PRO A 128 -6.25 8.28 17.56
N LEU A 129 -5.78 9.42 17.03
CA LEU A 129 -5.94 9.74 15.61
C LEU A 129 -5.14 8.82 14.69
N MET A 130 -4.12 8.10 15.18
CA MET A 130 -3.36 7.15 14.34
C MET A 130 -4.19 5.95 13.91
N TRP A 131 -5.28 5.62 14.62
CA TRP A 131 -6.24 4.61 14.19
C TRP A 131 -6.94 4.96 12.87
N LEU A 132 -6.97 6.24 12.48
CA LEU A 132 -7.45 6.65 11.15
C LEU A 132 -6.61 6.04 10.02
N VAL A 133 -5.32 5.84 10.25
CA VAL A 133 -4.44 5.18 9.27
C VAL A 133 -4.77 3.69 9.15
N VAL A 134 -5.10 3.02 10.26
CA VAL A 134 -5.59 1.63 10.23
C VAL A 134 -6.87 1.53 9.42
N VAL A 135 -7.84 2.41 9.68
CA VAL A 135 -9.10 2.46 8.93
C VAL A 135 -8.83 2.71 7.44
N GLN A 136 -7.96 3.66 7.11
CA GLN A 136 -7.61 3.95 5.72
C GLN A 136 -7.01 2.73 5.00
N GLN A 137 -6.16 1.95 5.66
CA GLN A 137 -5.58 0.74 5.07
C GLN A 137 -6.63 -0.36 4.89
N ILE A 138 -7.57 -0.52 5.83
CA ILE A 138 -8.69 -1.47 5.70
C ILE A 138 -9.61 -1.06 4.55
N LEU A 139 -9.87 0.24 4.37
CA LEU A 139 -10.68 0.74 3.27
C LEU A 139 -10.12 0.40 1.88
N CYS A 140 -8.81 0.17 1.74
CA CYS A 140 -8.22 -0.32 0.48
C CYS A 140 -8.81 -1.67 0.04
N LEU A 141 -9.32 -2.50 0.96
CA LEU A 141 -9.98 -3.77 0.66
C LEU A 141 -11.43 -3.60 0.15
N ILE A 142 -11.96 -2.38 0.14
CA ILE A 142 -13.34 -2.08 -0.26
C ILE A 142 -13.33 -1.33 -1.60
N PRO A 143 -14.15 -1.74 -2.59
CA PRO A 143 -14.35 -0.94 -3.80
C PRO A 143 -14.81 0.49 -3.47
N PRO A 144 -14.29 1.54 -4.15
CA PRO A 144 -13.65 1.51 -5.46
C PRO A 144 -12.11 1.36 -5.44
N CYS A 145 -11.48 1.08 -4.30
CA CYS A 145 -10.03 0.84 -4.26
C CYS A 145 -9.62 -0.37 -5.12
N ASP A 146 -8.42 -0.31 -5.69
CA ASP A 146 -7.96 -1.29 -6.67
C ASP A 146 -7.80 -2.69 -6.05
N ASP A 147 -7.25 -2.80 -4.84
CA ASP A 147 -7.19 -4.07 -4.11
C ASP A 147 -8.58 -4.64 -3.84
N GLY A 148 -9.52 -3.80 -3.38
CA GLY A 148 -10.90 -4.21 -3.15
C GLY A 148 -11.61 -4.69 -4.42
N LYS A 149 -11.39 -4.02 -5.56
CA LYS A 149 -11.89 -4.47 -6.87
C LYS A 149 -11.31 -5.83 -7.26
N ILE A 150 -9.99 -5.98 -7.17
CA ILE A 150 -9.28 -7.23 -7.51
C ILE A 150 -9.75 -8.37 -6.60
N LEU A 151 -9.93 -8.09 -5.30
CA LEU A 151 -10.42 -9.05 -4.31
C LEU A 151 -11.84 -9.52 -4.65
N VAL A 152 -12.78 -8.59 -4.89
CA VAL A 152 -14.17 -8.93 -5.22
C VAL A 152 -14.25 -9.71 -6.54
N GLN A 153 -13.51 -9.28 -7.57
CA GLN A 153 -13.45 -9.98 -8.87
C GLN A 153 -12.90 -11.40 -8.72
N SER A 154 -11.85 -11.57 -7.91
CA SER A 154 -11.23 -12.87 -7.67
C SER A 154 -12.14 -13.80 -6.88
N ILE A 155 -12.85 -13.28 -5.86
CA ILE A 155 -13.85 -14.06 -5.11
C ILE A 155 -15.02 -14.46 -6.01
N ALA A 156 -15.49 -13.55 -6.87
CA ALA A 156 -16.54 -13.86 -7.85
C ALA A 156 -16.09 -14.95 -8.83
N ALA A 157 -14.84 -14.90 -9.29
CA ALA A 157 -14.27 -15.94 -10.14
C ALA A 157 -14.24 -17.31 -9.44
N LEU A 158 -13.88 -17.38 -8.15
CA LEU A 158 -13.93 -18.63 -7.38
C LEU A 158 -15.36 -19.19 -7.26
N LYS A 159 -16.37 -18.34 -7.05
CA LYS A 159 -17.77 -18.76 -6.94
C LYS A 159 -18.32 -19.36 -8.24
N ASN A 160 -17.77 -18.95 -9.38
CA ASN A 160 -18.17 -19.44 -10.70
C ASN A 160 -17.40 -20.70 -11.14
N VAL A 161 -16.38 -21.13 -10.39
CA VAL A 161 -15.73 -22.43 -10.62
C VAL A 161 -16.63 -23.50 -10.01
N LYS A 162 -17.40 -24.21 -10.85
CA LYS A 162 -18.02 -25.49 -10.46
C LYS A 162 -16.89 -26.42 -10.02
N VAL A 163 -16.85 -26.76 -8.74
CA VAL A 163 -16.04 -27.86 -8.24
C VAL A 163 -16.59 -29.11 -8.92
N CYS A 164 -15.87 -29.67 -9.89
CA CYS A 164 -16.17 -31.01 -10.37
C CYS A 164 -16.04 -31.96 -9.17
N PRO A 165 -17.07 -32.75 -8.85
CA PRO A 165 -16.99 -33.75 -7.78
C PRO A 165 -15.93 -34.81 -8.08
#